data_AF-A0A963F7F9-F1
#
_entry.id   AF-A0A963F7F9-F1
#
_cell.length_a   1.000
_cell.length_b   1.000
_cell.length_c   1.000
_cell.angle_alpha   90.00
_cell.angle_beta   90.00
_cell.angle_gamma   90.00
#
_symmetry.space_group_name_H-M   'P 1'
#
loop_
_entity.id
_entity.type
_entity.pdbx_description
1 polymer ?
#
loop_
_entity_poly.entity_id
_entity_poly.type
_entity_poly.pdbx_seq_one_letter_code
_entity_poly.pdbx_strand_id
1 'polypeptide(L)'
;MPAKEQSPFPESASVSELLMTQLELENTCTPVEIMKILEGFHALPLTVKPHMAKLAIGMRQGSLRVRQFTREPVAEHVTLYRGDHPVGTDANKALLICFTGNAHRVMMPISMFLQFVPESRFDLLLLRDPKKLNYLAGIPGYADAPELLLDRLQRDLKGWSRYEWKTCYGTSGGGAAALYAGCYLNVERAVSVGGQHASRSERLKESLAKNQFPPEQIGSLDRLIEQSASTCSTQFLAVFGADFESDRAGALSLQACFPDCRLHPIAGLNNHAIVRHLLETNAFQAFLDEHVLSDPRR
;
A
#
# COMPACT_ATOMS: atom_id res chain seq x y z
N MET A 1 -21.49 10.32 31.71
CA MET A 1 -21.78 10.89 30.38
C MET A 1 -20.56 10.64 29.51
N PRO A 2 -20.67 9.94 28.36
CA PRO A 2 -19.54 9.81 27.44
C PRO A 2 -19.15 11.19 26.92
N ALA A 3 -17.86 11.49 26.88
CA ALA A 3 -17.36 12.74 26.31
C ALA A 3 -17.90 12.87 24.87
N LYS A 4 -18.42 14.05 24.51
CA LYS A 4 -18.75 14.33 23.10
C LYS A 4 -17.46 14.17 22.31
N GLU A 5 -17.36 13.11 21.50
CA GLU A 5 -16.26 12.98 20.54
C GLU A 5 -16.34 14.20 19.61
N GLN A 6 -15.29 15.02 19.64
CA GLN A 6 -15.21 16.21 18.79
C GLN A 6 -15.07 15.78 17.33
N SER A 7 -15.83 16.43 16.45
CA SER A 7 -15.66 16.30 15.00
C SER A 7 -14.18 16.49 14.63
N PRO A 8 -13.60 15.63 13.77
CA PRO A 8 -12.23 15.82 13.30
C PRO A 8 -12.08 17.04 12.38
N PHE A 9 -13.20 17.69 12.00
CA PHE A 9 -13.23 18.88 11.16
C PHE A 9 -13.44 20.14 12.01
N PRO A 10 -12.46 21.07 12.04
CA PRO A 10 -12.60 22.34 12.76
C PRO A 10 -13.71 23.22 12.17
N GLU A 11 -14.49 23.89 13.01
CA GLU A 11 -15.60 24.75 12.56
C GLU A 11 -15.15 25.96 11.72
N SER A 12 -13.95 26.48 11.98
CA SER A 12 -13.36 27.63 11.29
C SER A 12 -12.40 27.26 10.15
N ALA A 13 -12.36 25.98 9.74
CA ALA A 13 -11.47 25.53 8.68
C ALA A 13 -11.95 26.01 7.30
N SER A 14 -11.01 26.43 6.46
CA SER A 14 -11.23 26.68 5.05
C SER A 14 -11.64 25.41 4.31
N VAL A 15 -12.27 25.56 3.14
CA VAL A 15 -12.61 24.44 2.24
C VAL A 15 -11.39 23.55 1.94
N SER A 16 -10.23 24.17 1.72
CA SER A 16 -8.97 23.43 1.45
C SER A 16 -8.54 22.59 2.65
N GLU A 17 -8.56 23.15 3.85
CA GLU A 17 -8.21 22.43 5.09
C GLU A 17 -9.17 21.29 5.38
N LEU A 18 -10.47 21.49 5.12
CA LEU A 18 -11.48 20.43 5.25
C LEU A 18 -11.22 19.26 4.29
N LEU A 19 -10.89 19.54 3.03
CA LEU A 19 -10.58 18.51 2.03
C LEU A 19 -9.25 17.80 2.33
N MET A 20 -8.24 18.53 2.80
CA MET A 20 -6.96 17.93 3.24
C MET A 20 -7.16 17.01 4.45
N THR A 21 -7.95 17.45 5.43
CA THR A 21 -8.33 16.62 6.59
C THR A 21 -9.07 15.37 6.14
N GLN A 22 -10.02 15.51 5.20
CA GLN A 22 -10.76 14.39 4.63
C GLN A 22 -9.83 13.37 3.95
N LEU A 23 -8.86 13.85 3.14
CA LEU A 23 -7.88 12.99 2.47
C LEU A 23 -6.97 12.28 3.47
N GLU A 24 -6.57 12.95 4.55
CA GLU A 24 -5.75 12.36 5.61
C GLU A 24 -6.51 11.25 6.34
N LEU A 25 -7.79 11.46 6.64
CA LEU A 25 -8.66 10.43 7.22
C LEU A 25 -8.78 9.21 6.28
N GLU A 26 -9.02 9.43 4.98
CA GLU A 26 -9.05 8.35 3.97
C GLU A 26 -7.74 7.55 3.93
N ASN A 27 -6.60 8.23 4.07
CA ASN A 27 -5.28 7.64 3.94
C ASN A 27 -4.76 6.99 5.22
N THR A 28 -5.37 7.26 6.37
CA THR A 28 -4.80 6.82 7.65
C THR A 28 -5.78 6.07 8.56
N CYS A 29 -7.08 6.32 8.49
CA CYS A 29 -8.04 5.71 9.41
C CYS A 29 -8.33 4.24 9.12
N THR A 30 -8.68 3.50 10.16
CA THR A 30 -9.23 2.15 10.06
C THR A 30 -10.71 2.18 9.66
N PRO A 31 -11.30 1.06 9.23
CA PRO A 31 -12.74 0.96 9.00
C PRO A 31 -13.58 1.39 10.21
N VAL A 32 -13.18 0.98 11.42
CA VAL A 32 -13.89 1.32 12.67
C VAL A 32 -13.86 2.82 12.93
N GLU A 33 -12.69 3.46 12.77
CA GLU A 33 -12.54 4.90 12.98
C GLU A 33 -13.40 5.71 12.00
N ILE A 34 -13.45 5.32 10.72
CA ILE A 34 -14.33 5.95 9.73
C ILE A 34 -15.80 5.80 10.11
N MET A 35 -16.21 4.61 10.57
CA MET A 35 -17.60 4.39 10.97
C MET A 35 -18.01 5.23 12.18
N LYS A 36 -17.13 5.42 13.16
CA LYS A 36 -17.36 6.35 14.28
C LYS A 36 -17.56 7.78 13.80
N ILE A 37 -16.73 8.26 12.87
CA ILE A 37 -16.91 9.60 12.26
C ILE A 37 -18.27 9.71 11.56
N LEU A 38 -18.71 8.64 10.89
CA LEU A 38 -20.00 8.58 10.19
C LEU A 38 -21.22 8.49 11.13
N GLU A 39 -21.07 8.07 12.39
CA GLU A 39 -22.15 8.19 13.39
C GLU A 39 -22.55 9.66 13.59
N GLY A 40 -21.58 10.57 13.48
CA GLY A 40 -21.75 12.02 13.49
C GLY A 40 -22.07 12.65 12.13
N PHE A 41 -22.49 11.89 11.10
CA PHE A 41 -22.58 12.37 9.71
C PHE A 41 -23.35 13.69 9.52
N HIS A 42 -24.41 13.92 10.30
CA HIS A 42 -25.23 15.14 10.21
C HIS A 42 -24.43 16.40 10.56
N ALA A 43 -23.45 16.29 11.46
CA ALA A 43 -22.59 17.37 11.93
C ALA A 43 -21.36 17.61 11.04
N LEU A 44 -21.11 16.77 10.03
CA LEU A 44 -19.99 16.97 9.10
C LEU A 44 -20.19 18.23 8.25
N PRO A 45 -19.11 18.92 7.83
CA PRO A 45 -19.20 20.02 6.87
C PRO A 45 -19.84 19.56 5.55
N LEU A 46 -20.70 20.40 4.95
CA LEU A 46 -21.40 20.07 3.70
C LEU A 46 -20.45 19.68 2.57
N THR A 47 -19.28 20.33 2.48
CA THR A 47 -18.23 20.04 1.51
C THR A 47 -17.71 18.60 1.61
N VAL A 48 -17.66 18.04 2.81
CA VAL A 48 -17.04 16.73 3.09
C VAL A 48 -18.05 15.58 3.01
N LYS A 49 -19.34 15.85 3.27
CA LYS A 49 -20.40 14.82 3.28
C LYS A 49 -20.41 13.91 2.05
N PRO A 50 -20.33 14.42 0.79
CA PRO A 50 -20.35 13.55 -0.39
C PRO A 50 -19.17 12.57 -0.44
N HIS A 51 -17.98 13.02 -0.01
CA HIS A 51 -16.78 12.20 0.01
C HIS A 51 -16.89 11.09 1.06
N MET A 52 -17.33 11.43 2.27
CA MET A 52 -17.52 10.46 3.35
C MET A 52 -18.65 9.45 3.03
N ALA A 53 -19.72 9.89 2.38
CA ALA A 53 -20.77 8.99 1.90
C ALA A 53 -20.25 8.02 0.83
N LYS A 54 -19.46 8.52 -0.14
CA LYS A 54 -18.83 7.67 -1.16
C LYS A 54 -17.85 6.67 -0.54
N LEU A 55 -17.07 7.09 0.45
CA LEU A 55 -16.17 6.21 1.20
C LEU A 55 -16.96 5.08 1.90
N ALA A 56 -18.05 5.42 2.59
CA ALA A 56 -18.91 4.44 3.25
C ALA A 56 -19.51 3.42 2.27
N ILE A 57 -19.94 3.87 1.09
CA ILE A 57 -20.45 2.99 0.03
C ILE A 57 -19.33 2.07 -0.47
N GLY A 58 -18.14 2.60 -0.74
CA GLY A 58 -16.98 1.81 -1.17
C GLY A 58 -16.59 0.76 -0.13
N MET A 59 -16.55 1.12 1.15
CA MET A 59 -16.24 0.19 2.24
C MET A 59 -17.18 -1.03 2.30
N ARG A 60 -18.45 -0.85 1.92
CA ARG A 60 -19.43 -1.95 1.87
C ARG A 60 -19.20 -2.93 0.71
N GLN A 61 -18.41 -2.55 -0.31
CA GLN A 61 -18.05 -3.47 -1.39
C GLN A 61 -17.09 -4.57 -0.94
N GLY A 62 -16.23 -4.30 0.05
CA GLY A 62 -15.30 -5.30 0.58
C GLY A 62 -15.92 -6.21 1.63
N SER A 63 -16.69 -5.63 2.56
CA SER A 63 -17.40 -6.40 3.59
C SER A 63 -18.58 -5.60 4.14
N LEU A 64 -19.71 -6.28 4.37
CA LEU A 64 -20.85 -5.69 5.07
C LEU A 64 -20.57 -5.49 6.57
N ARG A 65 -19.74 -6.37 7.16
CA ARG A 65 -19.24 -6.21 8.52
C ARG A 65 -18.06 -5.25 8.51
N VAL A 66 -18.05 -4.30 9.44
CA VAL A 66 -16.92 -3.40 9.65
C VAL A 66 -15.76 -4.23 10.20
N ARG A 67 -14.66 -4.30 9.45
CA ARG A 67 -13.45 -5.03 9.82
C ARG A 67 -12.81 -4.37 11.03
N GLN A 68 -12.43 -5.20 12.00
CA GLN A 68 -11.88 -4.74 13.26
C GLN A 68 -10.36 -4.65 13.15
N PHE A 69 -9.86 -3.54 12.59
CA PHE A 69 -8.43 -3.22 12.62
C PHE A 69 -8.16 -2.13 13.65
N THR A 70 -7.06 -2.29 14.38
CA THR A 70 -6.46 -1.24 15.21
C THR A 70 -5.20 -0.72 14.53
N ARG A 71 -4.90 0.57 14.75
CA ARG A 71 -3.75 1.24 14.12
C ARG A 71 -2.65 1.49 15.15
N GLU A 72 -1.44 1.06 14.85
CA GLU A 72 -0.23 1.24 15.64
C GLU A 72 0.82 2.01 14.82
N PRO A 73 1.12 3.27 15.17
CA PRO A 73 2.21 4.01 14.55
C PRO A 73 3.56 3.34 14.86
N VAL A 74 4.32 2.99 13.82
CA VAL A 74 5.70 2.50 13.95
C VAL A 74 6.69 3.65 13.77
N ALA A 75 6.43 4.50 12.78
CA ALA A 75 7.08 5.78 12.52
C ALA A 75 6.08 6.72 11.83
N GLU A 76 6.42 7.99 11.61
CA GLU A 76 5.52 9.00 11.01
C GLU A 76 4.88 8.53 9.69
N HIS A 77 5.62 7.78 8.88
CA HIS A 77 5.18 7.27 7.57
C HIS A 77 5.11 5.75 7.50
N VAL A 78 5.14 5.07 8.65
CA VAL A 78 5.07 3.61 8.76
C VAL A 78 4.03 3.25 9.80
N THR A 79 2.99 2.53 9.38
CA THR A 79 1.83 2.24 10.23
C THR A 79 1.50 0.76 10.16
N LEU A 80 1.42 0.09 11.32
CA LEU A 80 0.96 -1.27 11.42
C LEU A 80 -0.54 -1.28 11.76
N TYR A 81 -1.35 -1.91 10.92
CA TYR A 81 -2.75 -2.18 11.16
C TYR A 81 -2.88 -3.62 11.64
N ARG A 82 -3.23 -3.78 12.92
CA ARG A 82 -3.43 -5.10 13.52
C ARG A 82 -4.88 -5.50 13.40
N GLY A 83 -5.10 -6.62 12.72
CA GLY A 83 -6.44 -7.20 12.64
C GLY A 83 -6.81 -7.90 13.94
N ASP A 84 -8.05 -7.72 14.39
CA ASP A 84 -8.55 -8.30 15.64
C ASP A 84 -8.43 -9.82 15.64
N HIS A 85 -7.99 -10.34 16.78
CA HIS A 85 -7.88 -11.77 17.01
C HIS A 85 -8.02 -12.04 18.52
N PRO A 86 -8.66 -13.17 18.92
CA PRO A 86 -8.51 -13.70 20.27
C PRO A 86 -7.05 -13.68 20.74
N VAL A 87 -6.83 -13.33 22.00
CA VAL A 87 -5.50 -13.26 22.62
C VAL A 87 -4.80 -14.63 22.55
N GLY A 88 -3.55 -14.65 22.07
CA GLY A 88 -2.67 -15.84 22.13
C GLY A 88 -2.53 -16.67 20.84
N THR A 89 -3.06 -16.19 19.72
CA THR A 89 -3.16 -16.95 18.45
C THR A 89 -2.55 -16.21 17.26
N ASP A 90 -1.66 -15.25 17.52
CA ASP A 90 -0.89 -14.54 16.48
C ASP A 90 -0.12 -15.48 15.54
N ALA A 91 0.13 -16.72 15.98
CA ALA A 91 0.98 -17.72 15.33
C ALA A 91 0.52 -18.24 13.94
N ASN A 92 -0.59 -17.74 13.38
CA ASN A 92 -1.11 -18.22 12.08
C ASN A 92 -1.55 -17.08 11.14
N LYS A 93 -1.16 -15.83 11.43
CA LYS A 93 -1.51 -14.71 10.55
C LYS A 93 -0.47 -14.54 9.45
N ALA A 94 -0.90 -13.98 8.33
CA ALA A 94 0.01 -13.42 7.35
C ALA A 94 0.27 -11.93 7.61
N LEU A 95 1.40 -11.44 7.12
CA LEU A 95 1.69 -10.01 7.06
C LEU A 95 1.60 -9.52 5.62
N LEU A 96 0.76 -8.52 5.38
CA LEU A 96 0.70 -7.79 4.13
C LEU A 96 1.52 -6.49 4.25
N ILE A 97 2.61 -6.38 3.50
CA ILE A 97 3.53 -5.24 3.52
C ILE A 97 3.20 -4.34 2.31
N CYS A 98 2.50 -3.24 2.56
CA CYS A 98 1.99 -2.34 1.54
C CYS A 98 2.89 -1.13 1.29
N PHE A 99 3.40 -1.02 0.07
CA PHE A 99 4.12 0.16 -0.44
C PHE A 99 3.16 1.04 -1.24
N THR A 100 2.83 2.20 -0.69
CA THR A 100 1.87 3.10 -1.33
C THR A 100 2.40 3.76 -2.59
N GLY A 101 1.48 4.19 -3.45
CA GLY A 101 1.81 5.07 -4.56
C GLY A 101 1.98 6.54 -4.12
N ASN A 102 2.11 7.41 -5.12
CA ASN A 102 2.33 8.85 -4.97
C ASN A 102 1.27 9.62 -4.18
N ALA A 103 0.09 9.03 -3.99
CA ALA A 103 -1.01 9.59 -3.22
C ALA A 103 -1.07 9.01 -1.78
N HIS A 104 -0.01 8.33 -1.33
CA HIS A 104 0.12 7.73 0.02
C HIS A 104 -0.98 6.72 0.35
N ARG A 105 -1.45 6.04 -0.69
CA ARG A 105 -2.47 5.00 -0.63
C ARG A 105 -2.20 3.90 -1.65
N VAL A 106 -2.90 2.78 -1.49
CA VAL A 106 -2.84 1.62 -2.40
C VAL A 106 -3.85 1.75 -3.54
N MET A 107 -3.79 2.89 -4.26
CA MET A 107 -4.75 3.31 -5.31
C MET A 107 -6.22 3.48 -4.88
N MET A 108 -6.51 3.30 -3.60
CA MET A 108 -7.81 3.54 -2.98
C MET A 108 -7.63 3.95 -1.50
N PRO A 109 -8.63 4.57 -0.84
CA PRO A 109 -8.58 4.87 0.58
C PRO A 109 -8.23 3.62 1.43
N ILE A 110 -7.41 3.80 2.46
CA ILE A 110 -6.89 2.69 3.27
C ILE A 110 -7.99 1.99 4.05
N SER A 111 -8.93 2.75 4.62
CA SER A 111 -10.11 2.18 5.28
C SER A 111 -10.96 1.34 4.34
N MET A 112 -11.05 1.70 3.06
CA MET A 112 -11.74 0.90 2.06
C MET A 112 -10.94 -0.37 1.72
N PHE A 113 -9.62 -0.27 1.53
CA PHE A 113 -8.76 -1.43 1.28
C PHE A 113 -8.83 -2.46 2.42
N LEU A 114 -8.76 -2.00 3.68
CA LEU A 114 -8.87 -2.84 4.87
C LEU A 114 -10.19 -3.61 4.94
N GLN A 115 -11.27 -3.16 4.29
CA GLN A 115 -12.53 -3.92 4.25
C GLN A 115 -12.45 -5.22 3.44
N PHE A 116 -11.55 -5.27 2.45
CA PHE A 116 -11.29 -6.46 1.62
C PHE A 116 -10.30 -7.43 2.27
N VAL A 117 -9.60 -7.00 3.32
CA VAL A 117 -8.60 -7.81 4.02
C VAL A 117 -9.24 -8.46 5.25
N PRO A 118 -9.23 -9.80 5.38
CA PRO A 118 -9.80 -10.47 6.54
C PRO A 118 -8.91 -10.26 7.77
N GLU A 119 -9.42 -9.48 8.75
CA GLU A 119 -8.66 -9.05 9.92
C GLU A 119 -8.20 -10.22 10.81
N SER A 120 -8.94 -11.33 10.79
CA SER A 120 -8.58 -12.55 11.53
C SER A 120 -7.40 -13.30 10.93
N ARG A 121 -7.01 -13.02 9.68
CA ARG A 121 -5.94 -13.73 8.97
C ARG A 121 -4.74 -12.84 8.65
N PHE A 122 -4.91 -11.52 8.63
CA PHE A 122 -3.87 -10.59 8.20
C PHE A 122 -3.65 -9.47 9.19
N ASP A 123 -2.37 -9.13 9.38
CA ASP A 123 -1.95 -7.79 9.73
C ASP A 123 -1.44 -7.08 8.46
N LEU A 124 -1.48 -5.75 8.47
CA LEU A 124 -1.04 -4.94 7.34
C LEU A 124 -0.02 -3.89 7.81
N LEU A 125 1.20 -3.92 7.26
CA LEU A 125 2.16 -2.85 7.43
C LEU A 125 2.07 -1.90 6.23
N LEU A 126 1.71 -0.64 6.46
CA LEU A 126 1.62 0.37 5.42
C LEU A 126 2.82 1.31 5.49
N LEU A 127 3.53 1.44 4.37
CA LEU A 127 4.65 2.34 4.21
C LEU A 127 4.26 3.46 3.25
N ARG A 128 4.58 4.71 3.60
CA ARG A 128 4.39 5.88 2.74
C ARG A 128 5.73 6.48 2.33
N ASP A 129 5.84 6.88 1.07
CA ASP A 129 7.00 7.60 0.54
C ASP A 129 6.69 9.10 0.49
N PRO A 130 7.05 9.89 1.51
CA PRO A 130 6.78 11.34 1.52
C PRO A 130 7.52 12.08 0.41
N LYS A 131 8.70 11.58 -0.01
CA LYS A 131 9.53 12.19 -1.05
C LYS A 131 9.03 11.82 -2.46
N LYS A 132 8.24 10.77 -2.60
CA LYS A 132 7.66 10.30 -3.87
C LYS A 132 8.73 9.97 -4.91
N LEU A 133 9.81 9.36 -4.43
CA LEU A 133 10.99 8.94 -5.19
C LEU A 133 11.10 7.41 -5.24
N ASN A 134 9.96 6.71 -5.29
CA ASN A 134 9.90 5.25 -5.38
C ASN A 134 10.65 4.55 -4.22
N TYR A 135 10.65 5.17 -3.02
CA TYR A 135 11.40 4.72 -1.83
C TYR A 135 12.94 4.72 -1.98
N LEU A 136 13.50 5.24 -3.07
CA LEU A 136 14.96 5.34 -3.27
C LEU A 136 15.64 6.30 -2.28
N ALA A 137 14.88 7.19 -1.66
CA ALA A 137 15.38 8.10 -0.62
C ALA A 137 15.07 7.61 0.80
N GLY A 138 14.67 6.34 0.94
CA GLY A 138 14.14 5.78 2.18
C GLY A 138 12.85 6.45 2.65
N ILE A 139 12.57 6.33 3.94
CA ILE A 139 11.47 6.98 4.65
C ILE A 139 12.07 7.87 5.76
N PRO A 140 11.99 9.21 5.65
CA PRO A 140 12.49 10.14 6.66
C PRO A 140 12.02 9.79 8.07
N GLY A 141 12.96 9.87 9.03
CA GLY A 141 12.69 9.53 10.44
C GLY A 141 12.60 8.03 10.73
N TYR A 142 12.65 7.18 9.70
CA TYR A 142 12.67 5.72 9.85
C TYR A 142 13.97 5.13 9.29
N ALA A 143 14.26 5.35 8.01
CA ALA A 143 15.51 4.95 7.35
C ALA A 143 15.77 5.83 6.12
N ASP A 144 16.98 6.36 5.96
CA ASP A 144 17.26 7.39 4.94
C ASP A 144 17.83 6.85 3.62
N ALA A 145 17.76 5.54 3.42
CA ALA A 145 18.19 4.85 2.21
C ALA A 145 17.36 3.56 2.02
N PRO A 146 17.23 3.03 0.79
CA PRO A 146 16.40 1.86 0.53
C PRO A 146 16.96 0.60 1.20
N GLU A 147 18.27 0.37 1.21
CA GLU A 147 18.90 -0.73 1.94
C GLU A 147 18.59 -0.67 3.44
N LEU A 148 18.75 0.50 4.05
CA LEU A 148 18.48 0.72 5.46
C LEU A 148 17.00 0.56 5.79
N LEU A 149 16.11 0.93 4.86
CA LEU A 149 14.69 0.72 5.00
C LEU A 149 14.37 -0.77 5.09
N LEU A 150 14.91 -1.58 4.18
CA LEU A 150 14.67 -3.03 4.15
C LEU A 150 15.27 -3.73 5.39
N ASP A 151 16.50 -3.39 5.76
CA ASP A 151 17.15 -3.86 7.00
C ASP A 151 16.29 -3.55 8.24
N ARG A 152 15.75 -2.34 8.28
CA ARG A 152 15.00 -1.87 9.44
C ARG A 152 13.60 -2.48 9.52
N LEU A 153 12.96 -2.73 8.38
CA LEU A 153 11.69 -3.47 8.35
C LEU A 153 11.84 -4.86 8.95
N GLN A 154 12.91 -5.58 8.60
CA GLN A 154 13.18 -6.92 9.13
C GLN A 154 13.43 -6.89 10.65
N ARG A 155 14.09 -5.83 11.15
CA ARG A 155 14.46 -5.67 12.56
C ARG A 155 13.31 -5.21 13.45
N ASP A 156 12.59 -4.18 13.03
CA ASP A 156 11.64 -3.46 13.89
C ASP A 156 10.29 -4.17 13.99
N LEU A 157 9.96 -5.04 13.04
CA LEU A 157 8.78 -5.89 13.12
C LEU A 157 9.01 -7.00 14.15
N LYS A 158 8.77 -6.67 15.43
CA LYS A 158 8.74 -7.63 16.54
C LYS A 158 7.88 -8.84 16.15
N GLY A 159 8.49 -10.01 16.10
CA GLY A 159 7.81 -11.22 15.66
C GLY A 159 7.64 -11.33 14.15
N TRP A 160 8.57 -10.80 13.33
CA TRP A 160 8.67 -11.11 11.90
C TRP A 160 8.51 -12.61 11.62
N SER A 161 9.10 -13.46 12.46
CA SER A 161 9.00 -14.93 12.41
C SER A 161 7.65 -15.50 12.85
N ARG A 162 6.78 -14.72 13.49
CA ARG A 162 5.44 -15.17 13.95
C ARG A 162 4.43 -15.28 12.82
N TYR A 163 4.65 -14.55 11.74
CA TYR A 163 3.76 -14.57 10.59
C TYR A 163 4.02 -15.81 9.76
N GLU A 164 2.95 -16.57 9.51
CA GLU A 164 2.98 -17.83 8.80
C GLU A 164 3.52 -17.62 7.37
N TRP A 165 3.10 -16.55 6.70
CA TRP A 165 3.68 -16.06 5.43
C TRP A 165 3.56 -14.54 5.31
N LYS A 166 4.20 -13.96 4.30
CA LYS A 166 4.34 -12.53 4.08
C LYS A 166 4.17 -12.23 2.60
N THR A 167 3.45 -11.16 2.31
CA THR A 167 3.25 -10.67 0.94
C THR A 167 3.65 -9.21 0.88
N CYS A 168 4.54 -8.85 -0.05
CA CYS A 168 4.76 -7.45 -0.43
C CYS A 168 3.74 -7.05 -1.49
N TYR A 169 3.10 -5.89 -1.31
CA TYR A 169 2.11 -5.36 -2.24
C TYR A 169 2.38 -3.88 -2.49
N GLY A 170 2.63 -3.51 -3.73
CA GLY A 170 2.98 -2.14 -4.10
C GLY A 170 2.09 -1.64 -5.22
N THR A 171 1.73 -0.35 -5.16
CA THR A 171 0.95 0.27 -6.22
C THR A 171 1.66 1.47 -6.82
N SER A 172 1.58 1.67 -8.14
CA SER A 172 2.14 2.84 -8.83
C SER A 172 3.60 3.07 -8.42
N GLY A 173 3.92 4.23 -7.83
CA GLY A 173 5.25 4.55 -7.31
C GLY A 173 5.84 3.51 -6.32
N GLY A 174 5.01 2.79 -5.57
CA GLY A 174 5.44 1.73 -4.66
C GLY A 174 5.57 0.35 -5.29
N GLY A 175 5.17 0.16 -6.55
CA GLY A 175 5.15 -1.15 -7.21
C GLY A 175 6.54 -1.77 -7.36
N ALA A 176 7.53 -0.98 -7.80
CA ALA A 176 8.94 -1.40 -7.79
C ALA A 176 9.36 -1.81 -6.38
N ALA A 177 9.22 -0.90 -5.41
CA ALA A 177 9.68 -1.11 -4.03
C ALA A 177 9.13 -2.41 -3.41
N ALA A 178 7.89 -2.80 -3.71
CA ALA A 178 7.33 -4.07 -3.27
C ALA A 178 8.06 -5.29 -3.83
N LEU A 179 8.47 -5.28 -5.11
CA LEU A 179 9.25 -6.39 -5.69
C LEU A 179 10.68 -6.42 -5.10
N TYR A 180 11.35 -5.27 -5.01
CA TYR A 180 12.67 -5.17 -4.38
C TYR A 180 12.65 -5.68 -2.93
N ALA A 181 11.68 -5.21 -2.14
CA ALA A 181 11.50 -5.63 -0.77
C ALA A 181 11.20 -7.13 -0.68
N GLY A 182 10.36 -7.64 -1.58
CA GLY A 182 10.04 -9.06 -1.60
C GLY A 182 11.28 -9.93 -1.80
N CYS A 183 12.10 -9.59 -2.79
CA CYS A 183 13.36 -10.27 -3.08
C CYS A 183 14.33 -10.21 -1.90
N TYR A 184 14.58 -9.01 -1.39
CA TYR A 184 15.55 -8.79 -0.32
C TYR A 184 15.14 -9.47 0.99
N LEU A 185 13.87 -9.38 1.35
CA LEU A 185 13.33 -9.97 2.58
C LEU A 185 12.99 -11.46 2.40
N ASN A 186 13.16 -11.99 1.19
CA ASN A 186 12.81 -13.35 0.77
C ASN A 186 11.41 -13.77 1.26
N VAL A 187 10.42 -12.89 1.05
CA VAL A 187 9.02 -13.18 1.37
C VAL A 187 8.41 -14.10 0.32
N GLU A 188 7.27 -14.69 0.61
CA GLU A 188 6.72 -15.72 -0.25
C GLU A 188 6.14 -15.15 -1.56
N ARG A 189 5.62 -13.91 -1.55
CA ARG A 189 5.09 -13.25 -2.75
C ARG A 189 5.29 -11.74 -2.75
N ALA A 190 5.56 -11.18 -3.93
CA ALA A 190 5.59 -9.75 -4.16
C ALA A 190 4.76 -9.35 -5.39
N VAL A 191 3.86 -8.38 -5.20
CA VAL A 191 2.90 -7.94 -6.22
C VAL A 191 3.08 -6.44 -6.47
N SER A 192 3.24 -6.08 -7.73
CA SER A 192 3.27 -4.71 -8.23
C SER A 192 2.02 -4.43 -9.05
N VAL A 193 1.24 -3.41 -8.70
CA VAL A 193 0.02 -2.99 -9.42
C VAL A 193 0.24 -1.63 -10.05
N GLY A 194 0.35 -1.59 -11.38
CA GLY A 194 0.70 -0.38 -12.14
C GLY A 194 2.11 0.14 -11.81
N GLY A 195 2.99 -0.69 -11.28
CA GLY A 195 4.34 -0.27 -10.95
C GLY A 195 5.25 -0.18 -12.18
N GLN A 196 6.37 0.51 -11.98
CA GLN A 196 7.44 0.60 -12.97
C GLN A 196 8.79 0.66 -12.26
N HIS A 197 9.85 0.30 -12.98
CA HIS A 197 11.22 0.48 -12.51
C HIS A 197 11.51 1.96 -12.21
N ALA A 198 12.34 2.25 -11.20
CA ALA A 198 12.58 3.61 -10.74
C ALA A 198 13.21 4.51 -11.81
N SER A 199 14.04 3.96 -12.70
CA SER A 199 14.63 4.70 -13.84
C SER A 199 13.59 5.29 -14.81
N ARG A 200 12.34 4.79 -14.78
CA ARG A 200 11.22 5.31 -15.57
C ARG A 200 10.41 6.40 -14.86
N SER A 201 10.72 6.70 -13.60
CA SER A 201 9.99 7.69 -12.82
C SER A 201 10.30 9.10 -13.28
N GLU A 202 9.32 9.80 -13.86
CA GLU A 202 9.47 11.20 -14.26
C GLU A 202 9.83 12.10 -13.08
N ARG A 203 9.28 11.82 -11.88
CA ARG A 203 9.63 12.56 -10.66
C ARG A 203 11.09 12.37 -10.25
N LEU A 204 11.61 11.16 -10.41
CA LEU A 204 13.02 10.90 -10.16
C LEU A 204 13.90 11.65 -11.18
N LYS A 205 13.54 11.61 -12.46
CA LYS A 205 14.24 12.36 -13.52
C LYS A 205 14.25 13.87 -13.23
N GLU A 206 13.11 14.43 -12.82
CA GLU A 206 13.01 15.82 -12.41
C GLU A 206 13.89 16.13 -11.19
N SER A 207 13.90 15.26 -10.18
CA SER A 207 14.72 15.41 -8.98
C SER A 207 16.22 15.37 -9.30
N LEU A 208 16.65 14.49 -10.21
CA LEU A 208 18.02 14.40 -10.70
C LEU A 208 18.40 15.66 -11.48
N ALA A 209 17.54 16.13 -12.38
CA ALA A 209 17.77 17.36 -13.14
C ALA A 209 17.93 18.60 -12.24
N LYS A 210 17.34 18.57 -11.04
CA LYS A 210 17.44 19.63 -10.02
C LYS A 210 18.55 19.41 -8.99
N ASN A 211 19.38 18.35 -9.13
CA ASN A 211 20.38 17.93 -8.14
C ASN A 211 19.79 17.72 -6.72
N GLN A 212 18.53 17.30 -6.64
CA GLN A 212 17.82 17.04 -5.37
C GLN A 212 17.92 15.56 -4.94
N PHE A 213 18.45 14.70 -5.81
CA PHE A 213 18.65 13.29 -5.53
C PHE A 213 20.01 12.82 -6.09
N PRO A 214 20.77 11.99 -5.36
CA PRO A 214 22.09 11.56 -5.80
C PRO A 214 21.99 10.50 -6.92
N PRO A 215 22.60 10.68 -8.10
CA PRO A 215 22.51 9.72 -9.20
C PRO A 215 23.00 8.31 -8.85
N GLU A 216 23.96 8.18 -7.96
CA GLU A 216 24.54 6.90 -7.50
C GLU A 216 23.55 6.00 -6.76
N GLN A 217 22.46 6.58 -6.24
CA GLN A 217 21.40 5.87 -5.52
C GLN A 217 20.36 5.22 -6.44
N ILE A 218 20.30 5.57 -7.73
CA ILE A 218 19.29 5.01 -8.66
C ILE A 218 19.45 3.48 -8.80
N GLY A 219 20.70 3.00 -8.83
CA GLY A 219 21.01 1.57 -8.96
C GLY A 219 21.30 0.86 -7.65
N SER A 220 21.10 1.48 -6.47
CA SER A 220 21.36 0.81 -5.19
C SER A 220 20.44 -0.40 -5.01
N LEU A 221 19.17 -0.22 -5.35
CA LEU A 221 18.16 -1.27 -5.33
C LEU A 221 18.49 -2.42 -6.30
N ASP A 222 18.97 -2.11 -7.50
CA ASP A 222 19.35 -3.15 -8.49
C ASP A 222 20.53 -3.99 -7.98
N ARG A 223 21.57 -3.33 -7.44
CA ARG A 223 22.73 -4.04 -6.84
C ARG A 223 22.31 -4.94 -5.68
N LEU A 224 21.34 -4.52 -4.85
CA LEU A 224 20.83 -5.33 -3.75
C LEU A 224 20.09 -6.57 -4.27
N ILE A 225 19.32 -6.45 -5.35
CA ILE A 225 18.70 -7.62 -5.98
C ILE A 225 19.78 -8.55 -6.53
N GLU A 226 20.75 -8.04 -7.28
CA GLU A 226 21.78 -8.87 -7.91
C GLU A 226 22.49 -9.75 -6.86
N GLN A 227 22.72 -9.21 -5.67
CA GLN A 227 23.28 -9.94 -4.53
C GLN A 227 22.32 -10.96 -3.92
N SER A 228 21.02 -10.68 -3.92
CA SER A 228 19.97 -11.51 -3.27
C SER A 228 19.36 -12.56 -4.22
N ALA A 229 19.45 -12.35 -5.53
CA ALA A 229 18.73 -13.09 -6.57
C ALA A 229 19.01 -14.59 -6.53
N SER A 230 20.25 -15.00 -6.23
CA SER A 230 20.63 -16.42 -6.15
C SER A 230 19.98 -17.19 -5.00
N THR A 231 19.47 -16.50 -3.99
CA THR A 231 18.83 -17.08 -2.80
C THR A 231 17.35 -16.75 -2.68
N CYS A 232 16.84 -15.92 -3.59
CA CYS A 232 15.47 -15.44 -3.58
C CYS A 232 14.51 -16.54 -4.05
N SER A 233 13.46 -16.79 -3.25
CA SER A 233 12.39 -17.74 -3.55
C SER A 233 11.03 -17.05 -3.76
N THR A 234 11.01 -15.72 -3.75
CA THR A 234 9.80 -14.90 -3.87
C THR A 234 9.11 -15.11 -5.21
N GLN A 235 7.79 -15.30 -5.19
CA GLN A 235 6.97 -15.26 -6.40
C GLN A 235 6.69 -13.80 -6.77
N PHE A 236 7.09 -13.38 -7.97
CA PHE A 236 6.90 -12.00 -8.45
C PHE A 236 5.72 -11.90 -9.43
N LEU A 237 4.89 -10.87 -9.25
CA LEU A 237 3.76 -10.56 -10.12
C LEU A 237 3.72 -9.06 -10.44
N ALA A 238 3.64 -8.71 -11.72
CA ALA A 238 3.39 -7.34 -12.18
C ALA A 238 2.05 -7.27 -12.91
N VAL A 239 1.12 -6.51 -12.33
CA VAL A 239 -0.25 -6.30 -12.80
C VAL A 239 -0.33 -4.93 -13.48
N PHE A 240 -0.90 -4.87 -14.67
CA PHE A 240 -0.95 -3.63 -15.47
C PHE A 240 -2.21 -3.56 -16.34
N GLY A 241 -2.63 -2.35 -16.72
CA GLY A 241 -3.68 -2.18 -17.73
C GLY A 241 -3.18 -2.63 -19.10
N ALA A 242 -3.82 -3.62 -19.71
CA ALA A 242 -3.37 -4.24 -20.96
C ALA A 242 -3.29 -3.25 -22.12
N ASP A 243 -4.22 -2.29 -22.14
CA ASP A 243 -4.37 -1.29 -23.19
C ASP A 243 -3.76 0.07 -22.80
N PHE A 244 -3.03 0.12 -21.67
CA PHE A 244 -2.35 1.31 -21.21
C PHE A 244 -0.83 1.15 -21.34
N GLU A 245 -0.29 1.74 -22.42
CA GLU A 245 1.11 1.55 -22.82
C GLU A 245 2.10 1.92 -21.70
N SER A 246 1.81 2.95 -20.90
CA SER A 246 2.68 3.34 -19.78
C SER A 246 2.80 2.23 -18.73
N ASP A 247 1.69 1.61 -18.33
CA ASP A 247 1.73 0.52 -17.34
C ASP A 247 2.33 -0.75 -17.94
N ARG A 248 2.06 -1.03 -19.22
CA ARG A 248 2.67 -2.16 -19.93
C ARG A 248 4.20 -2.03 -19.99
N ALA A 249 4.70 -0.87 -20.41
CA ALA A 249 6.12 -0.58 -20.42
C ALA A 249 6.72 -0.56 -18.99
N GLY A 250 5.95 -0.12 -18.00
CA GLY A 250 6.30 -0.20 -16.58
C GLY A 250 6.49 -1.65 -16.12
N ALA A 251 5.53 -2.52 -16.37
CA ALA A 251 5.59 -3.93 -16.01
C ALA A 251 6.74 -4.66 -16.71
N LEU A 252 6.97 -4.40 -18.01
CA LEU A 252 8.10 -4.94 -18.76
C LEU A 252 9.45 -4.48 -18.17
N SER A 253 9.55 -3.23 -17.71
CA SER A 253 10.76 -2.75 -17.04
C SER A 253 11.04 -3.45 -15.71
N LEU A 254 10.00 -3.86 -14.99
CA LEU A 254 10.15 -4.66 -13.78
C LEU A 254 10.57 -6.09 -14.11
N GLN A 255 9.99 -6.70 -15.14
CA GLN A 255 10.39 -8.04 -15.59
C GLN A 255 11.85 -8.09 -16.07
N ALA A 256 12.38 -7.00 -16.62
CA ALA A 256 13.80 -6.93 -16.95
C ALA A 256 14.73 -7.06 -15.73
N CYS A 257 14.30 -6.56 -14.55
CA CYS A 257 15.04 -6.71 -13.30
C CYS A 257 14.73 -8.03 -12.57
N PHE A 258 13.54 -8.58 -12.79
CA PHE A 258 13.06 -9.83 -12.21
C PHE A 258 12.59 -10.77 -13.34
N PRO A 259 13.49 -11.54 -13.97
CA PRO A 259 13.13 -12.34 -15.16
C PRO A 259 11.98 -13.33 -14.92
N ASP A 260 11.85 -13.86 -13.71
CA ASP A 260 10.77 -14.78 -13.31
C ASP A 260 9.47 -14.06 -12.91
N CYS A 261 9.41 -12.73 -13.03
CA CYS A 261 8.21 -11.95 -12.76
C CYS A 261 7.12 -12.25 -13.79
N ARG A 262 5.99 -12.74 -13.27
CA ARG A 262 4.80 -13.02 -14.06
C ARG A 262 4.11 -11.71 -14.40
N LEU A 263 3.74 -11.56 -15.66
CA LEU A 263 2.98 -10.42 -16.16
C LEU A 263 1.49 -10.77 -16.17
N HIS A 264 0.66 -9.93 -15.53
CA HIS A 264 -0.79 -10.10 -15.46
C HIS A 264 -1.51 -8.89 -16.05
N PRO A 265 -1.85 -8.92 -17.35
CA PRO A 265 -2.58 -7.83 -18.01
C PRO A 265 -4.05 -7.82 -17.60
N ILE A 266 -4.57 -6.64 -17.25
CA ILE A 266 -6.01 -6.39 -17.05
C ILE A 266 -6.60 -5.89 -18.36
N ALA A 267 -7.37 -6.75 -19.04
CA ALA A 267 -7.97 -6.46 -20.34
C ALA A 267 -8.98 -5.30 -20.28
N GLY A 268 -9.06 -4.50 -21.35
CA GLY A 268 -10.04 -3.42 -21.46
C GLY A 268 -9.71 -2.16 -20.65
N LEU A 269 -8.50 -2.08 -20.08
CA LEU A 269 -8.06 -0.96 -19.25
C LEU A 269 -6.97 -0.15 -19.95
N ASN A 270 -7.33 1.06 -20.37
CA ASN A 270 -6.47 2.00 -21.09
C ASN A 270 -5.97 3.18 -20.23
N ASN A 271 -6.03 3.05 -18.91
CA ASN A 271 -5.56 4.06 -17.98
C ASN A 271 -4.95 3.42 -16.72
N HIS A 272 -4.35 4.23 -15.86
CA HIS A 272 -3.65 3.78 -14.65
C HIS A 272 -4.59 3.34 -13.50
N ALA A 273 -5.92 3.33 -13.66
CA ALA A 273 -6.86 3.12 -12.56
C ALA A 273 -7.25 1.64 -12.35
N ILE A 274 -6.25 0.76 -12.24
CA ILE A 274 -6.43 -0.70 -12.16
C ILE A 274 -7.40 -1.11 -11.04
N VAL A 275 -7.16 -0.66 -9.81
CA VAL A 275 -8.02 -0.99 -8.67
C VAL A 275 -9.46 -0.51 -8.87
N ARG A 276 -9.65 0.69 -9.43
CA ARG A 276 -10.99 1.21 -9.74
C ARG A 276 -11.70 0.33 -10.76
N HIS A 277 -11.01 -0.06 -11.84
CA HIS A 277 -11.57 -0.94 -12.86
C HIS A 277 -11.99 -2.30 -12.27
N LEU A 278 -11.16 -2.90 -11.41
CA LEU A 278 -11.49 -4.15 -10.73
C LEU A 278 -12.68 -4.02 -9.76
N LEU A 279 -12.86 -2.86 -9.13
CA LEU A 279 -14.04 -2.59 -8.30
C LEU A 279 -15.31 -2.42 -9.14
N GLU A 280 -15.23 -1.69 -10.25
CA GLU A 280 -16.36 -1.47 -11.16
C GLU A 280 -16.83 -2.77 -11.83
N THR A 281 -15.93 -3.75 -12.01
CA THR A 281 -16.24 -5.08 -12.55
C THR A 281 -16.49 -6.16 -11.48
N ASN A 282 -16.50 -5.78 -10.19
CA ASN A 282 -16.63 -6.71 -9.04
C ASN A 282 -15.55 -7.83 -9.00
N ALA A 283 -14.40 -7.61 -9.63
CA ALA A 283 -13.29 -8.56 -9.69
C ALA A 283 -12.24 -8.35 -8.59
N PHE A 284 -12.30 -7.25 -7.84
CA PHE A 284 -11.22 -6.87 -6.91
C PHE A 284 -10.99 -7.86 -5.77
N GLN A 285 -12.04 -8.40 -5.14
CA GLN A 285 -11.86 -9.40 -4.07
C GLN A 285 -11.23 -10.70 -4.64
N ALA A 286 -11.71 -11.19 -5.78
CA ALA A 286 -11.15 -12.37 -6.43
C ALA A 286 -9.67 -12.17 -6.78
N PHE A 287 -9.32 -11.00 -7.31
CA PHE A 287 -7.93 -10.60 -7.57
C PHE A 287 -7.08 -10.64 -6.30
N LEU A 288 -7.57 -10.08 -5.19
CA LEU A 288 -6.85 -10.11 -3.92
C LEU A 288 -6.70 -11.53 -3.38
N ASP A 289 -7.76 -12.33 -3.40
CA ASP A 289 -7.73 -13.71 -2.90
C ASP A 289 -6.74 -14.57 -3.69
N GLU A 290 -6.72 -14.43 -5.02
CA GLU A 290 -5.83 -15.19 -5.89
C GLU A 290 -4.37 -14.75 -5.73
N HIS A 291 -4.11 -13.44 -5.79
CA HIS A 291 -2.76 -12.94 -5.98
C HIS A 291 -2.12 -12.33 -4.72
N VAL A 292 -2.89 -11.96 -3.70
CA VAL A 292 -2.36 -11.20 -2.55
C VAL A 292 -2.58 -11.92 -1.22
N LEU A 293 -3.77 -12.48 -1.01
CA LEU A 293 -4.26 -13.02 0.27
C LEU A 293 -4.25 -14.56 0.34
N SER A 294 -3.87 -15.25 -0.73
CA SER A 294 -3.59 -16.68 -0.70
C SER A 294 -2.21 -16.96 -0.12
N ASP A 295 -2.07 -18.11 0.56
CA ASP A 295 -0.75 -18.65 0.92
C ASP A 295 -0.13 -19.27 -0.34
N PRO A 296 0.96 -18.71 -0.90
CA PRO A 296 1.59 -19.23 -2.12
C PRO A 296 2.26 -20.59 -1.97
N ARG A 297 2.37 -21.13 -0.76
CA ARG A 297 3.04 -22.42 -0.48
C ARG A 297 2.09 -23.61 -0.51
N ARG A 298 0.78 -23.36 -0.61
CA ARG A 298 -0.28 -24.37 -0.69
C ARG A 298 -0.85 -24.40 -2.10
#